data_AF-A0A7K8CIH1-F1
#
_entry.id   AF-A0A7K8CIH1-F1
#
_cell.length_a   1.000
_cell.length_b   1.000
_cell.length_c   1.000
_cell.angle_alpha   90.00
_cell.angle_beta   90.00
_cell.angle_gamma   90.00
#
_symmetry.space_group_name_H-M   'P 1'
#
loop_
_entity.id
_entity.type
_entity.pdbx_description
1 polymer ?
#
loop_
_entity_poly.entity_id
_entity_poly.type
_entity_poly.pdbx_seq_one_letter_code
_entity_poly.pdbx_strand_id
1 'polypeptide(L)'
;AAAFERRVLRCAAEHHYLRVRLELPDGGARPNAAQFKQLVVTALRELHGEVGAALPVDVLTYEEKTLSAILRVISSGLVKLWSALTLLGFYQNRRCAFRVLQTSPFLLALSGNSRELVL
;
A
#
# COMPACT_ATOMS: atom_id res chain seq x y z
N ALA A 1 22.91 37.21 10.74
CA ALA A 1 22.22 37.67 9.52
C ALA A 1 20.90 36.93 9.40
N ALA A 2 19.77 37.64 9.41
CA ALA A 2 18.46 37.04 9.23
C ALA A 2 18.12 37.02 7.73
N ALA A 3 18.52 35.95 7.04
CA ALA A 3 18.17 35.73 5.64
C ALA A 3 16.89 34.91 5.57
N PHE A 4 15.85 35.48 4.94
CA PHE A 4 14.60 34.79 4.66
C PHE A 4 14.64 34.21 3.25
N GLU A 5 14.30 32.93 3.10
CA GLU A 5 14.24 32.25 1.81
C GLU A 5 12.87 31.60 1.60
N ARG A 6 12.21 31.93 0.49
CA ARG A 6 10.96 31.30 0.07
C ARG A 6 11.24 30.34 -1.08
N ARG A 7 11.08 29.03 -0.81
CA ARG A 7 11.14 27.99 -1.85
C ARG A 7 9.75 27.41 -2.10
N VAL A 8 9.40 27.27 -3.37
CA VAL A 8 8.18 26.58 -3.81
C VAL A 8 8.59 25.36 -4.59
N LEU A 9 8.23 24.18 -4.08
CA LEU A 9 8.50 22.92 -4.75
C LEU A 9 7.23 22.43 -5.44
N ARG A 10 7.33 22.08 -6.72
CA ARG A 10 6.24 21.44 -7.46
C ARG A 10 6.51 19.93 -7.52
N CYS A 11 5.52 19.14 -7.13
CA CYS A 11 5.54 17.68 -7.22
C CYS A 11 6.77 17.01 -6.58
N ALA A 12 7.20 17.46 -5.40
CA ALA A 12 8.38 16.94 -4.72
C ALA A 12 8.21 15.53 -4.12
N ALA A 13 7.02 14.95 -4.18
CA ALA A 13 6.76 13.63 -3.62
C ALA A 13 7.20 12.54 -4.61
N GLU A 14 8.37 11.96 -4.35
CA GLU A 14 8.88 10.79 -5.10
C GLU A 14 8.18 9.49 -4.72
N HIS A 15 7.59 9.47 -3.52
CA HIS A 15 6.97 8.29 -2.93
C HIS A 15 5.49 8.56 -2.64
N HIS A 16 4.70 7.51 -2.78
CA HIS A 16 3.31 7.46 -2.38
C HIS A 16 3.10 6.33 -1.38
N TYR A 17 2.24 6.58 -0.41
CA TYR A 17 1.91 5.66 0.65
C TYR A 17 0.45 5.24 0.53
N LEU A 18 0.19 3.94 0.63
CA LEU A 18 -1.13 3.37 0.61
C LEU A 18 -1.38 2.63 1.92
N ARG A 19 -2.45 3.00 2.61
CA ARG A 19 -2.98 2.21 3.71
C ARG A 19 -3.97 1.21 3.13
N VAL A 20 -3.66 -0.07 3.26
CA VAL A 20 -4.45 -1.17 2.72
C VAL A 20 -4.91 -2.09 3.83
N ARG A 21 -6.05 -2.75 3.63
CA ARG A 21 -6.57 -3.79 4.49
C ARG A 21 -6.84 -5.03 3.66
N LEU A 22 -6.39 -6.17 4.15
CA LEU A 22 -6.71 -7.46 3.56
C LEU A 22 -7.97 -8.01 4.25
N GLU A 23 -9.01 -8.23 3.46
CA GLU A 23 -10.24 -8.90 3.90
C GLU A 23 -10.12 -10.39 3.55
N LEU A 24 -10.17 -11.23 4.59
CA LEU A 24 -10.16 -12.69 4.50
C LEU A 24 -11.44 -13.23 5.13
N PRO A 25 -12.02 -14.32 4.57
CA PRO A 25 -13.11 -15.02 5.22
C PRO A 25 -12.68 -15.62 6.57
N ASP A 26 -13.64 -15.68 7.50
CA ASP A 26 -13.41 -16.15 8.87
C ASP A 26 -12.81 -17.57 8.91
N GLY A 27 -11.84 -17.78 9.82
CA GLY A 27 -11.05 -19.03 9.90
C GLY A 27 -9.86 -19.10 8.93
N GLY A 28 -9.58 -18.01 8.21
CA GLY A 28 -8.40 -17.82 7.37
C GLY A 28 -7.06 -17.95 8.12
N ALA A 29 -6.08 -18.63 7.51
CA ALA A 29 -4.69 -18.50 7.94
C ALA A 29 -4.25 -17.06 7.65
N ARG A 30 -3.96 -16.30 8.71
CA ARG A 30 -3.56 -14.90 8.59
C ARG A 30 -2.12 -14.87 8.07
N PRO A 31 -1.84 -14.13 7.00
CA PRO A 31 -0.47 -14.01 6.51
C PRO A 31 0.38 -13.30 7.55
N ASN A 32 1.62 -13.77 7.77
CA ASN A 32 2.61 -12.99 8.50
C ASN A 32 3.15 -11.84 7.62
N ALA A 33 3.99 -10.97 8.17
CA ALA A 33 4.55 -9.83 7.42
C ALA A 33 5.30 -10.24 6.13
N ALA A 34 6.04 -11.35 6.15
CA ALA A 34 6.78 -11.84 5.00
C ALA A 34 5.85 -12.42 3.92
N GLN A 35 4.85 -13.19 4.32
CA GLN A 35 3.82 -13.74 3.44
C GLN A 35 2.97 -12.63 2.83
N PHE A 36 2.66 -11.59 3.59
CA PHE A 36 1.97 -10.41 3.10
C PHE A 36 2.80 -9.70 2.02
N LYS A 37 4.10 -9.48 2.26
CA LYS A 37 4.99 -8.92 1.25
C LYS A 37 5.03 -9.79 -0.02
N GLN A 38 5.15 -11.10 0.14
CA GLN A 38 5.14 -12.05 -0.97
C GLN A 38 3.81 -12.02 -1.74
N LEU A 39 2.69 -11.83 -1.05
CA LEU A 39 1.37 -11.68 -1.67
C LEU A 39 1.30 -10.45 -2.56
N VAL A 40 1.80 -9.31 -2.09
CA VAL A 40 1.87 -8.07 -2.87
C VAL A 40 2.74 -8.23 -4.11
N VAL A 41 3.91 -8.87 -3.97
CA VAL A 41 4.81 -9.17 -5.10
C VAL A 41 4.14 -10.11 -6.08
N THR A 42 3.41 -11.12 -5.60
CA THR A 42 2.67 -12.06 -6.46
C THR A 42 1.56 -11.36 -7.23
N ALA A 43 0.79 -10.49 -6.58
CA ALA A 43 -0.24 -9.68 -7.25
C ALA A 43 0.35 -8.82 -8.37
N LEU A 44 1.48 -8.17 -8.11
CA LEU A 44 2.21 -7.39 -9.10
C LEU A 44 2.71 -8.27 -10.26
N ARG A 45 3.21 -9.47 -9.96
CA ARG A 45 3.66 -10.43 -10.96
C ARG A 45 2.54 -10.92 -11.85
N GLU A 46 1.39 -11.25 -11.28
CA GLU A 46 0.24 -11.78 -12.03
C GLU A 46 -0.33 -10.76 -13.02
N LEU A 47 -0.38 -9.48 -12.63
CA LEU A 47 -0.95 -8.44 -13.47
C LEU A 47 0.07 -7.77 -14.41
N HIS A 48 1.28 -7.48 -13.92
CA HIS A 48 2.29 -6.67 -14.62
C HIS A 48 3.56 -7.47 -14.99
N GLY A 49 3.57 -8.79 -14.77
CA GLY A 49 4.70 -9.67 -15.06
C GLY A 49 5.88 -9.52 -14.11
N GLU A 50 7.00 -10.17 -14.43
CA GLU A 50 8.23 -10.14 -13.61
C GLU A 50 8.79 -8.73 -13.41
N VAL A 51 8.63 -7.85 -14.41
CA VAL A 51 9.04 -6.43 -14.32
C VAL A 51 8.20 -5.70 -13.26
N GLY A 52 6.90 -6.01 -13.17
CA GLY A 52 6.03 -5.47 -12.13
C GLY A 52 6.39 -5.99 -10.74
N ALA A 53 6.76 -7.27 -10.64
CA ALA A 53 7.20 -7.88 -9.39
C ALA A 53 8.49 -7.25 -8.84
N ALA A 54 9.37 -6.76 -9.72
CA ALA A 54 10.60 -6.06 -9.37
C ALA A 54 10.39 -4.59 -8.97
N LEU A 55 9.15 -4.08 -8.97
CA LEU A 55 8.84 -2.71 -8.54
C LEU A 55 9.25 -2.54 -7.06
N PRO A 56 9.96 -1.45 -6.69
CA PRO A 56 10.34 -1.20 -5.31
C PRO A 56 9.10 -0.87 -4.47
N VAL A 57 8.59 -1.87 -3.77
CA VAL A 57 7.46 -1.75 -2.83
C VAL A 57 7.92 -2.20 -1.45
N ASP A 58 7.76 -1.29 -0.49
CA ASP A 58 8.11 -1.55 0.91
C ASP A 58 6.85 -1.64 1.77
N VAL A 59 6.83 -2.61 2.68
CA VAL A 59 5.82 -2.73 3.73
C VAL A 59 6.38 -2.05 4.97
N LEU A 60 5.87 -0.86 5.31
CA LEU A 60 6.39 -0.07 6.44
C LEU A 60 5.85 -0.57 7.78
N THR A 61 4.56 -0.83 7.82
CA THR A 61 3.86 -1.36 8.98
C THR A 61 2.89 -2.43 8.53
N TYR A 62 2.80 -3.49 9.32
CA TYR A 62 1.84 -4.56 9.11
C TYR A 62 1.27 -4.98 10.46
N GLU A 63 -0.05 -4.95 10.58
CA GLU A 63 -0.76 -5.36 11.78
C GLU A 63 -1.55 -6.64 11.52
N GLU A 64 -1.11 -7.74 12.11
CA GLU A 64 -1.70 -9.08 11.92
C GLU A 64 -3.11 -9.21 12.51
N LYS A 65 -3.45 -8.39 13.51
CA LYS A 65 -4.77 -8.41 14.16
C LYS A 65 -5.85 -7.87 13.24
N THR A 66 -5.59 -6.74 12.59
CA THR A 66 -6.52 -6.00 11.73
C THR A 66 -6.30 -6.27 10.24
N LEU A 67 -5.22 -6.98 9.89
CA LEU A 67 -4.75 -7.23 8.53
C LEU A 67 -4.55 -5.95 7.73
N SER A 68 -4.12 -4.88 8.42
CA SER A 68 -3.86 -3.58 7.81
C SER A 68 -2.36 -3.38 7.61
N ALA A 69 -2.00 -2.78 6.48
CA ALA A 69 -0.61 -2.48 6.15
C ALA A 69 -0.47 -1.08 5.57
N ILE A 70 0.72 -0.49 5.73
CA ILE A 70 1.13 0.70 4.98
C ILE A 70 2.20 0.28 3.98
N LEU A 71 1.87 0.46 2.70
CA LEU A 71 2.76 0.21 1.57
C LEU A 71 3.35 1.53 1.09
N ARG A 72 4.64 1.53 0.77
CA ARG A 72 5.34 2.62 0.08
C ARG A 72 5.70 2.16 -1.33
N VAL A 73 5.47 3.03 -2.30
CA VAL A 73 5.87 2.83 -3.69
C VAL A 73 6.32 4.14 -4.31
N ILE A 74 7.17 4.08 -5.33
CA ILE A 74 7.51 5.25 -6.14
C ILE A 74 6.27 5.78 -6.88
N SER A 75 6.22 7.09 -7.16
CA SER A 75 5.06 7.73 -7.79
C SER A 75 4.63 7.10 -9.11
N SER A 76 5.56 6.62 -9.93
CA SER A 76 5.27 5.90 -11.19
C SER A 76 4.67 4.50 -10.99
N GLY A 77 4.86 3.91 -9.81
CA GLY A 77 4.40 2.57 -9.47
C GLY A 77 3.04 2.53 -8.78
N LEU A 78 2.50 3.68 -8.35
CA LEU A 78 1.24 3.77 -7.59
C LEU A 78 0.08 3.08 -8.30
N VAL A 79 -0.14 3.41 -9.58
CA VAL A 79 -1.25 2.87 -10.37
C VAL A 79 -1.08 1.36 -10.61
N LYS A 80 0.16 0.90 -10.81
CA LYS A 80 0.48 -0.52 -11.01
C LYS A 80 0.20 -1.33 -9.74
N LEU A 81 0.63 -0.80 -8.58
CA LEU A 81 0.38 -1.43 -7.29
C LEU A 81 -1.11 -1.47 -6.97
N TRP A 82 -1.84 -0.36 -7.14
CA TRP A 82 -3.28 -0.33 -6.85
C TRP A 82 -4.04 -1.33 -7.73
N SER A 83 -3.85 -1.27 -9.05
CA SER A 83 -4.51 -2.20 -9.98
C SER A 83 -4.24 -3.67 -9.65
N ALA A 84 -2.99 -4.02 -9.30
CA ALA A 84 -2.61 -5.37 -8.89
C ALA A 84 -3.33 -5.82 -7.60
N LEU A 85 -3.37 -4.95 -6.59
CA LEU A 85 -4.05 -5.26 -5.33
C LEU A 85 -5.56 -5.43 -5.52
N THR A 86 -6.20 -4.55 -6.29
CA THR A 86 -7.65 -4.62 -6.54
C THR A 86 -8.06 -5.88 -7.29
N LEU A 87 -7.23 -6.38 -8.21
CA LEU A 87 -7.53 -7.56 -9.01
C LEU A 87 -7.12 -8.88 -8.34
N LEU A 88 -6.29 -8.84 -7.30
CA LEU A 88 -5.94 -10.03 -6.56
C LEU A 88 -7.17 -10.54 -5.78
N GLY A 89 -7.68 -11.70 -6.21
CA GLY A 89 -8.88 -12.31 -5.62
C GLY A 89 -8.62 -13.58 -4.79
N PHE A 90 -7.39 -14.09 -4.77
CA PHE A 90 -7.09 -15.39 -4.15
C PHE A 90 -5.79 -15.41 -3.37
N TYR A 91 -5.83 -16.04 -2.19
CA TYR A 91 -4.66 -16.37 -1.37
C TYR A 91 -4.83 -17.77 -0.79
N GLN A 92 -3.86 -18.66 -1.01
CA GLN A 92 -3.91 -20.06 -0.55
C GLN A 92 -5.24 -20.76 -0.86
N ASN A 93 -5.71 -20.65 -2.10
CA ASN A 93 -6.96 -21.23 -2.58
C ASN A 93 -8.24 -20.72 -1.87
N ARG A 94 -8.14 -19.57 -1.18
CA ARG A 94 -9.27 -18.88 -0.54
C ARG A 94 -9.47 -17.53 -1.17
N ARG A 95 -10.73 -17.09 -1.23
CA ARG A 95 -11.06 -15.74 -1.71
C ARG A 95 -10.49 -14.72 -0.74
N CYS A 96 -9.76 -13.74 -1.25
CA CYS A 96 -9.30 -12.59 -0.50
C CYS A 96 -9.63 -11.32 -1.29
N ALA A 97 -9.76 -10.20 -0.58
CA ALA A 97 -9.95 -8.91 -1.20
C ALA A 97 -9.04 -7.88 -0.53
N PHE A 98 -8.28 -7.15 -1.33
CA PHE A 98 -7.55 -5.99 -0.84
C PHE A 98 -8.43 -4.75 -0.94
N ARG A 99 -8.61 -4.09 0.21
CA ARG A 99 -9.30 -2.81 0.30
C ARG A 99 -8.32 -1.70 0.58
N VAL A 100 -8.17 -0.79 -0.37
CA VAL A 100 -7.38 0.44 -0.19
C VAL A 100 -8.21 1.38 0.67
N LEU A 101 -7.71 1.74 1.86
CA LEU A 101 -8.42 2.60 2.80
C LEU A 101 -8.12 4.08 2.53
N GLN A 102 -6.84 4.41 2.35
CA GLN A 102 -6.35 5.78 2.18
C GLN A 102 -5.07 5.77 1.35
N THR A 103 -4.83 6.85 0.60
CA THR A 103 -3.60 7.06 -0.17
C THR A 103 -3.10 8.48 0.03
N SER A 104 -1.81 8.65 0.25
CA SER A 104 -1.21 9.98 0.43
C SER A 104 0.27 9.98 0.04
N PRO A 105 0.79 11.09 -0.52
CA PRO A 105 2.24 11.26 -0.74
C PRO A 105 3.03 11.45 0.57
N PHE A 106 2.36 11.69 1.70
CA PHE A 106 3.00 11.90 3.00
C PHE A 106 2.37 11.02 4.09
N LEU A 107 3.22 10.38 4.90
CA LEU A 107 2.77 9.57 6.05
C LEU A 107 1.99 10.38 7.08
N LEU A 108 2.35 11.65 7.29
CA LEU A 108 1.63 12.52 8.23
C LEU A 108 0.16 12.70 7.82
N ALA A 109 -0.09 13.02 6.54
CA ALA A 109 -1.44 13.11 6.02
C ALA A 109 -2.17 11.75 5.98
N LEU A 110 -1.43 10.64 5.82
CA LEU A 110 -2.00 9.28 5.90
C LEU A 110 -2.40 8.88 7.33
N SER A 111 -1.68 9.39 8.34
CA SER A 111 -1.95 9.11 9.75
C SER A 111 -3.24 9.77 10.25
N GLY A 112 -3.66 10.86 9.60
CA GLY A 112 -4.97 11.48 9.81
C GLY A 112 -6.10 10.61 9.27
N ASN A 113 -7.28 10.70 9.89
CA ASN A 113 -8.48 10.02 9.39
C ASN A 113 -9.11 10.82 8.23
N SER A 114 -8.60 10.61 7.01
CA SER A 114 -9.15 11.21 5.79
C SER A 114 -10.48 10.60 5.35
N ARG A 115 -10.92 9.48 5.94
CA ARG A 115 -12.09 8.74 5.47
C ARG A 115 -13.37 9.07 6.23
N GLU A 116 -13.28 9.21 7.55
CA GLU A 116 -14.45 9.50 8.40
C GLU A 116 -14.39 10.92 9.00
N LEU A 117 -13.20 11.52 9.13
CA LEU A 117 -12.93 12.87 9.68
C LEU A 117 -13.39 13.11 11.14
N VAL A 118 -14.49 12.48 11.57
CA VAL A 118 -15.05 12.40 12.93
C VAL A 118 -15.58 10.96 13.10
N LEU A 119 -15.27 10.33 14.23
CA LEU A 119 -15.64 8.94 14.58
C LEU A 119 -16.90 8.90 15.45
#